data_AF-A0A7H4MBJ9-F1
#
_entry.id   AF-A0A7H4MBJ9-F1
#
_cell.length_a   1.000
_cell.length_b   1.000
_cell.length_c   1.000
_cell.angle_alpha   90.00
_cell.angle_beta   90.00
_cell.angle_gamma   90.00
#
_symmetry.space_group_name_H-M   'P 1'
#
loop_
_entity.id
_entity.type
_entity.pdbx_description
1 polymer ?
#
loop_
_entity_poly.entity_id
_entity_poly.type
_entity_poly.pdbx_seq_one_letter_code
_entity_poly.pdbx_strand_id
1 'polypeptide(L)'
;MTFIILTGGIDLSVGSILGTTAVAAMVVSLIPAFTLLSIPAALMLGLLLGLFNGALVAFAGLPPFIVTLGTYTALRGAAYLLADGTTVINSDISFEWIGNDYLGPVPWLVVIALAVIAVCWFILRRTTLGVHIYAVGGNMQAARLTGIKVWLVLLFVYGMSGLLSGLGGVMSASRLYSANGNLGVGYELDAIAAVILGGTSFVGGIGTITGTLVGR
;
A
#
# COMPACT_ATOMS: atom_id res chain seq x y z
N MET A 1 -5.33 0.94 2.97
CA MET A 1 -6.10 0.35 4.09
C MET A 1 -7.60 0.21 3.84
N THR A 2 -8.33 1.24 3.39
CA THR A 2 -9.82 1.18 3.24
C THR A 2 -10.31 -0.06 2.49
N PHE A 3 -9.70 -0.40 1.34
CA PHE A 3 -10.09 -1.60 0.58
C PHE A 3 -9.98 -2.90 1.36
N ILE A 4 -8.92 -3.06 2.15
CA ILE A 4 -8.66 -4.28 2.95
C ILE A 4 -9.68 -4.41 4.07
N ILE A 5 -9.88 -3.33 4.82
CA ILE A 5 -10.82 -3.31 5.94
C ILE A 5 -12.25 -3.50 5.42
N LEU A 6 -12.59 -2.96 4.25
CA LEU A 6 -13.88 -3.24 3.61
C LEU A 6 -14.11 -4.72 3.31
N THR A 7 -13.07 -5.50 3.02
CA THR A 7 -13.19 -6.96 2.86
C THR A 7 -13.17 -7.75 4.18
N GLY A 8 -13.15 -7.07 5.34
CA GLY A 8 -13.01 -7.71 6.66
C GLY A 8 -11.58 -8.18 6.97
N GLY A 9 -10.59 -7.71 6.20
CA GLY A 9 -9.18 -8.01 6.40
C GLY A 9 -8.46 -6.93 7.21
N ILE A 10 -7.26 -7.27 7.67
CA ILE A 10 -6.29 -6.33 8.24
C ILE A 10 -4.95 -6.58 7.57
N ASP A 11 -4.23 -5.50 7.24
CA ASP A 11 -2.89 -5.58 6.67
C ASP A 11 -1.92 -4.74 7.51
N LEU A 12 -1.12 -5.44 8.31
CA LEU A 12 -0.06 -4.83 9.12
C LEU A 12 1.24 -4.63 8.35
N SER A 13 1.36 -5.20 7.15
CA SER A 13 2.62 -5.18 6.40
C SER A 13 2.83 -3.89 5.62
N VAL A 14 1.86 -2.98 5.53
CA VAL A 14 1.98 -1.77 4.69
C VAL A 14 3.13 -0.86 5.10
N GLY A 15 3.41 -0.72 6.39
CA GLY A 15 4.55 0.07 6.87
C GLY A 15 5.89 -0.56 6.50
N SER A 16 5.99 -1.90 6.62
CA SER A 16 7.21 -2.61 6.22
C SER A 16 7.38 -2.67 4.70
N ILE A 17 6.32 -2.86 3.91
CA ILE A 17 6.35 -2.78 2.44
C ILE A 17 6.83 -1.40 2.01
N LEU A 18 6.30 -0.33 2.63
CA LEU A 18 6.74 1.04 2.37
C LEU A 18 8.26 1.18 2.63
N GLY A 19 8.74 0.70 3.78
CA GLY A 19 10.16 0.74 4.11
C GLY A 19 11.03 -0.06 3.13
N THR A 20 10.66 -1.31 2.83
CA THR A 20 11.41 -2.17 1.90
C THR A 20 11.44 -1.58 0.49
N THR A 21 10.33 -1.05 0.00
CA THR A 21 10.23 -0.45 -1.35
C THR A 21 10.97 0.88 -1.44
N ALA A 22 10.99 1.69 -0.37
CA ALA A 22 11.80 2.89 -0.29
C ALA A 22 13.30 2.56 -0.36
N VAL A 23 13.76 1.57 0.41
CA VAL A 23 15.15 1.09 0.35
C VAL A 23 15.48 0.57 -1.04
N ALA A 24 14.61 -0.25 -1.64
CA ALA A 24 14.80 -0.75 -2.99
C ALA A 24 14.90 0.37 -4.04
N ALA A 25 14.05 1.40 -3.96
CA ALA A 25 14.13 2.58 -4.85
C ALA A 25 15.50 3.27 -4.74
N MET A 26 15.99 3.46 -3.52
CA MET A 26 17.27 4.11 -3.24
C MET A 26 18.47 3.25 -3.67
N VAL A 27 18.43 1.94 -3.46
CA VAL A 27 19.50 1.04 -3.93
C VAL A 27 19.57 1.04 -5.46
N VAL A 28 18.42 1.01 -6.14
CA VAL A 28 18.38 1.09 -7.62
C VAL A 28 18.86 2.45 -8.12
N SER A 29 18.60 3.54 -7.38
CA SER A 29 19.01 4.89 -7.80
C SER A 29 20.52 5.09 -7.74
N LEU A 30 21.25 4.30 -6.95
CA LEU A 30 22.71 4.32 -6.90
C LEU A 30 23.37 3.75 -8.16
N ILE A 31 22.61 3.05 -9.02
CA ILE A 31 23.12 2.49 -10.27
C ILE A 31 22.79 3.46 -11.41
N PRO A 32 23.77 4.20 -11.99
CA PRO A 32 23.49 5.29 -12.93
C PRO A 32 22.64 4.89 -14.14
N ALA A 33 22.83 3.66 -14.65
CA ALA A 33 22.10 3.13 -15.81
C ALA A 33 20.62 2.77 -15.50
N PHE A 34 20.26 2.61 -14.22
CA PHE A 34 18.93 2.14 -13.80
C PHE A 34 18.17 3.14 -12.93
N THR A 35 18.64 4.39 -12.82
CA THR A 35 17.99 5.46 -12.05
C THR A 35 16.52 5.65 -12.45
N LEU A 36 16.17 5.50 -13.73
CA LEU A 36 14.79 5.58 -14.22
C LEU A 36 13.92 4.39 -13.78
N LEU A 37 14.53 3.27 -13.41
CA LEU A 37 13.84 2.07 -12.93
C LEU A 37 13.54 2.10 -11.43
N SER A 38 14.02 3.10 -10.67
CA SER A 38 13.76 3.20 -9.22
C SER A 38 12.27 3.23 -8.89
N ILE A 39 11.47 4.04 -9.60
CA ILE A 39 10.01 4.10 -9.37
C ILE A 39 9.35 2.77 -9.79
N PRO A 40 9.52 2.25 -11.03
CA PRO A 40 8.96 0.96 -11.40
C PRO A 40 9.36 -0.19 -10.47
N ALA A 41 10.62 -0.25 -10.04
CA ALA A 41 11.11 -1.31 -9.15
C ALA A 41 10.40 -1.28 -7.80
N ALA A 42 10.25 -0.11 -7.19
CA ALA A 42 9.54 0.04 -5.91
C ALA A 42 8.04 -0.27 -6.03
N LEU A 43 7.38 0.20 -7.09
CA LEU A 43 5.96 -0.10 -7.34
C LEU A 43 5.72 -1.59 -7.60
N MET A 44 6.57 -2.21 -8.41
CA MET A 44 6.49 -3.64 -8.71
C MET A 44 6.78 -4.49 -7.48
N LEU A 45 7.79 -4.14 -6.69
CA LEU A 45 8.09 -4.84 -5.44
C LEU A 45 6.90 -4.71 -4.46
N GLY A 46 6.35 -3.50 -4.31
CA GLY A 46 5.17 -3.28 -3.48
C GLY A 46 3.97 -4.11 -3.94
N LEU A 47 3.68 -4.10 -5.24
CA LEU A 47 2.60 -4.90 -5.83
C LEU A 47 2.81 -6.40 -5.59
N LEU A 48 4.02 -6.93 -5.82
CA LEU A 48 4.33 -8.34 -5.64
C LEU A 48 4.18 -8.78 -4.17
N LEU A 49 4.64 -7.95 -3.23
CA LEU A 49 4.50 -8.22 -1.79
C LEU A 49 3.04 -8.15 -1.34
N GLY A 50 2.27 -7.20 -1.88
CA GLY A 50 0.82 -7.14 -1.70
C GLY A 50 0.12 -8.38 -2.25
N LEU A 51 0.45 -8.78 -3.48
CA LEU A 51 -0.11 -9.99 -4.10
C LEU A 51 0.30 -11.26 -3.35
N PHE A 52 1.50 -11.32 -2.77
CA PHE A 52 1.94 -12.42 -1.92
C PHE A 52 1.03 -12.58 -0.69
N ASN A 53 0.79 -11.49 0.03
CA ASN A 53 -0.17 -11.49 1.14
C ASN A 53 -1.57 -11.89 0.67
N GLY A 54 -2.03 -11.30 -0.43
CA GLY A 54 -3.33 -11.58 -1.02
C GLY A 54 -3.49 -13.04 -1.42
N ALA A 55 -2.45 -13.67 -1.98
CA ALA A 55 -2.47 -15.06 -2.41
C ALA A 55 -2.56 -16.02 -1.22
N LEU A 56 -1.81 -15.75 -0.15
CA LEU A 56 -1.89 -16.54 1.09
C LEU A 56 -3.27 -16.43 1.74
N VAL A 57 -3.87 -15.24 1.75
CA VAL A 57 -5.22 -15.05 2.28
C VAL A 57 -6.27 -15.71 1.37
N ALA A 58 -6.17 -15.50 0.05
CA ALA A 58 -7.18 -15.93 -0.92
C ALA A 58 -7.18 -17.44 -1.20
N PHE A 59 -6.01 -18.07 -1.28
CA PHE A 59 -5.86 -19.46 -1.69
C PHE A 59 -5.55 -20.40 -0.53
N ALA A 60 -4.66 -19.99 0.39
CA ALA A 60 -4.33 -20.82 1.55
C ALA A 60 -5.34 -20.66 2.70
N GLY A 61 -6.27 -19.69 2.60
CA GLY A 61 -7.33 -19.47 3.59
C GLY A 61 -6.79 -19.04 4.96
N LEU A 62 -5.57 -18.50 4.99
CA LEU A 62 -4.92 -18.07 6.22
C LEU A 62 -5.55 -16.76 6.72
N PRO A 63 -5.70 -16.56 8.04
CA PRO A 63 -6.19 -15.31 8.58
C PRO A 63 -5.29 -14.11 8.17
N PRO A 64 -5.87 -13.04 7.59
CA PRO A 64 -5.15 -11.83 7.16
C PRO A 64 -4.12 -11.28 8.15
N PHE A 65 -4.51 -11.20 9.42
CA PHE A 65 -3.70 -10.66 10.49
C PHE A 65 -2.39 -11.45 10.66
N ILE A 66 -2.47 -12.80 10.63
CA ILE A 66 -1.31 -13.67 10.81
C ILE A 66 -0.36 -13.55 9.63
N VAL A 67 -0.90 -13.58 8.40
CA VAL A 67 -0.11 -13.45 7.17
C VAL A 67 0.64 -12.11 7.17
N THR A 68 -0.08 -11.02 7.41
CA THR A 68 0.48 -9.67 7.27
C THR A 68 1.39 -9.29 8.43
N LEU A 69 1.19 -9.85 9.64
CA LEU A 69 2.14 -9.74 10.75
C LEU A 69 3.45 -10.52 10.48
N GLY A 70 3.34 -11.70 9.89
CA GLY A 70 4.50 -12.50 9.46
C GLY A 70 5.30 -11.75 8.40
N THR A 71 4.62 -11.26 7.36
CA THR A 71 5.22 -10.44 6.30
C THR A 71 5.77 -9.13 6.86
N TYR A 72 5.10 -8.49 7.83
CA TYR A 72 5.60 -7.30 8.51
C TYR A 72 7.01 -7.53 9.08
N THR A 73 7.16 -8.59 9.87
CA THR A 73 8.43 -8.95 10.51
C THR A 73 9.50 -9.34 9.49
N ALA A 74 9.13 -10.17 8.51
CA ALA A 74 10.05 -10.64 7.48
C ALA A 74 10.59 -9.48 6.61
N LEU A 75 9.69 -8.60 6.16
CA LEU A 75 10.06 -7.45 5.33
C LEU A 75 10.85 -6.41 6.09
N ARG A 76 10.61 -6.24 7.39
CA ARG A 76 11.46 -5.38 8.21
C ARG A 76 12.90 -5.89 8.22
N GLY A 77 13.10 -7.18 8.45
CA GLY A 77 14.42 -7.81 8.34
C GLY A 77 15.03 -7.64 6.94
N ALA A 78 14.25 -7.91 5.90
CA ALA A 78 14.69 -7.75 4.51
C ALA A 78 15.10 -6.31 4.18
N ALA A 79 14.33 -5.31 4.61
CA ALA A 79 14.65 -3.90 4.41
C ALA A 79 15.96 -3.50 5.11
N TYR A 80 16.21 -4.02 6.31
CA TYR A 80 17.47 -3.83 7.01
C TYR A 80 18.65 -4.46 6.29
N LEU A 81 18.50 -5.69 5.79
CA LEU A 81 19.54 -6.38 5.03
C LEU A 81 19.83 -5.67 3.70
N LEU A 82 18.79 -5.22 2.99
CA LEU A 82 18.93 -4.47 1.73
C LEU A 82 19.62 -3.11 1.91
N ALA A 83 19.54 -2.53 3.11
CA ALA A 83 20.19 -1.28 3.46
C ALA A 83 21.56 -1.48 4.15
N ASP A 84 22.07 -2.72 4.21
CA ASP A 84 23.28 -3.09 4.96
C ASP A 84 23.29 -2.60 6.41
N GLY A 85 22.11 -2.55 7.05
CA GLY A 85 21.94 -2.03 8.41
C GLY A 85 22.07 -0.51 8.54
N THR A 86 22.23 0.22 7.44
CA THR A 86 22.48 1.67 7.42
C THR A 86 21.34 2.42 6.73
N THR A 87 21.53 3.72 6.50
CA THR A 87 20.63 4.53 5.69
C THR A 87 21.22 4.67 4.30
N VAL A 88 20.46 4.27 3.28
CA VAL A 88 20.84 4.44 1.88
C VAL A 88 20.52 5.89 1.50
N ILE A 89 21.53 6.64 1.07
CA ILE A 89 21.41 8.06 0.74
C ILE A 89 21.84 8.27 -0.71
N ASN A 90 21.05 9.01 -1.47
CA ASN A 90 21.42 9.48 -2.81
C ASN A 90 20.80 10.86 -3.04
N SER A 91 21.62 11.88 -3.22
CA SER A 91 21.18 13.26 -3.49
C SER A 91 20.80 13.50 -4.95
N ASP A 92 21.21 12.63 -5.86
CA ASP A 92 20.95 12.75 -7.30
C ASP A 92 20.00 11.64 -7.75
N ILE A 93 18.71 11.82 -7.46
CA ILE A 93 17.65 10.86 -7.78
C ILE A 93 16.77 11.37 -8.92
N SER A 94 16.49 10.49 -9.89
CA SER A 94 15.64 10.79 -11.06
C SER A 94 14.19 11.16 -10.70
N PHE A 95 13.78 10.91 -9.46
CA PHE A 95 12.42 11.06 -8.95
C PHE A 95 12.33 12.06 -7.79
N GLU A 96 13.31 12.95 -7.65
CA GLU A 96 13.33 14.04 -6.67
C GLU A 96 12.09 14.94 -6.74
N TRP A 97 11.62 15.22 -7.96
CA TRP A 97 10.48 16.10 -8.22
C TRP A 97 9.19 15.64 -7.51
N ILE A 98 9.05 14.35 -7.24
CA ILE A 98 7.89 13.79 -6.52
C ILE A 98 7.78 14.38 -5.11
N GLY A 99 8.91 14.45 -4.41
CA GLY A 99 9.00 14.83 -3.00
C GLY A 99 9.21 16.31 -2.77
N ASN A 100 9.95 16.97 -3.68
CA ASN A 100 10.52 18.30 -3.41
C ASN A 100 10.02 19.40 -4.36
N ASP A 101 9.46 19.06 -5.52
CA ASP A 101 8.95 20.06 -6.47
C ASP A 101 7.46 20.41 -6.25
N TYR A 102 7.07 21.51 -6.88
CA TYR A 102 5.72 22.06 -6.82
C TYR A 102 5.10 22.17 -8.22
N LEU A 103 3.80 21.89 -8.29
CA LEU A 103 2.95 22.22 -9.43
C LEU A 103 2.23 23.54 -9.12
N GLY A 104 2.84 24.66 -9.50
CA GLY A 104 2.38 25.99 -9.09
C GLY A 104 2.48 26.15 -7.56
N PRO A 105 1.38 26.42 -6.82
CA PRO A 105 1.43 26.53 -5.36
C PRO A 105 1.30 25.18 -4.62
N VAL A 106 1.05 24.06 -5.31
CA VAL A 106 0.72 22.77 -4.68
C VAL A 106 1.91 21.80 -4.78
N PRO A 107 2.40 21.20 -3.68
CA PRO A 107 3.45 20.17 -3.74
C PRO A 107 3.02 18.95 -4.56
N TRP A 108 3.94 18.36 -5.33
CA TRP A 108 3.64 17.14 -6.10
C TRP A 108 3.14 15.97 -5.23
N LEU A 109 3.63 15.85 -3.99
CA LEU A 109 3.14 14.88 -3.01
C LEU A 109 1.61 14.96 -2.82
N VAL A 110 1.06 16.18 -2.74
CA VAL A 110 -0.38 16.41 -2.55
C VAL A 110 -1.14 16.10 -3.84
N VAL A 111 -0.60 16.47 -5.00
CA VAL A 111 -1.19 16.17 -6.30
C VAL A 111 -1.33 14.66 -6.50
N ILE A 112 -0.26 13.91 -6.22
CA ILE A 112 -0.25 12.45 -6.31
C ILE A 112 -1.24 11.83 -5.31
N ALA A 113 -1.26 12.31 -4.07
CA ALA A 113 -2.21 11.82 -3.07
C ALA A 113 -3.67 12.03 -3.49
N LEU A 114 -4.02 13.22 -4.00
CA LEU A 114 -5.35 13.52 -4.52
C LEU A 114 -5.71 12.66 -5.74
N ALA A 115 -4.76 12.44 -6.65
CA ALA A 115 -4.96 11.56 -7.79
C ALA A 115 -5.24 10.11 -7.34
N VAL A 116 -4.47 9.58 -6.39
CA VAL A 116 -4.69 8.25 -5.81
C VAL A 116 -6.06 8.16 -5.13
N ILE A 117 -6.44 9.16 -4.33
CA ILE A 117 -7.76 9.22 -3.70
C ILE A 117 -8.87 9.18 -4.74
N ALA A 118 -8.75 9.98 -5.81
CA ALA A 118 -9.73 10.03 -6.89
C ALA A 118 -9.86 8.68 -7.61
N VAL A 119 -8.73 8.03 -7.93
CA VAL A 119 -8.71 6.69 -8.54
C VAL A 119 -9.35 5.67 -7.62
N CYS A 120 -8.95 5.62 -6.35
CA CYS A 120 -9.53 4.68 -5.39
C CYS A 120 -11.03 4.91 -5.21
N TRP A 121 -11.46 6.17 -5.12
CA TRP A 121 -12.87 6.54 -5.00
C TRP A 121 -13.67 6.10 -6.24
N PHE A 122 -13.12 6.32 -7.43
CA PHE A 122 -13.72 5.89 -8.68
C PHE A 122 -13.88 4.37 -8.72
N ILE A 123 -12.84 3.62 -8.38
CA ILE A 123 -12.89 2.15 -8.30
C ILE A 123 -14.01 1.73 -7.35
N LEU A 124 -14.07 2.30 -6.15
CA LEU A 124 -15.02 1.87 -5.13
C LEU A 124 -16.48 2.22 -5.47
N ARG A 125 -16.72 3.38 -6.10
CA ARG A 125 -18.07 3.93 -6.29
C ARG A 125 -18.63 3.79 -7.70
N ARG A 126 -17.77 3.63 -8.70
CA ARG A 126 -18.17 3.66 -10.12
C ARG A 126 -17.83 2.39 -10.88
N THR A 127 -17.21 1.38 -10.26
CA THR A 127 -16.88 0.12 -10.94
C THR A 127 -17.59 -1.08 -10.32
N THR A 128 -17.73 -2.15 -11.10
CA THR A 128 -18.24 -3.45 -10.63
C THR A 128 -17.38 -4.00 -9.50
N LEU A 129 -16.06 -3.79 -9.56
CA LEU A 129 -15.12 -4.25 -8.54
C LEU A 129 -15.42 -3.65 -7.16
N GLY A 130 -15.86 -2.38 -7.09
CA GLY A 130 -16.34 -1.77 -5.85
C GLY A 130 -17.51 -2.53 -5.22
N VAL A 131 -18.52 -2.88 -6.03
CA VAL A 131 -19.66 -3.71 -5.58
C VAL A 131 -19.20 -5.08 -5.06
N HIS A 132 -18.22 -5.69 -5.74
CA HIS A 132 -17.67 -6.99 -5.33
C HIS A 132 -16.91 -6.89 -4.00
N ILE A 133 -16.14 -5.80 -3.77
CA ILE A 133 -15.47 -5.53 -2.49
C ILE A 133 -16.49 -5.45 -1.35
N TYR A 134 -17.55 -4.65 -1.51
CA TYR A 134 -18.60 -4.53 -0.48
C TYR A 134 -19.33 -5.85 -0.23
N ALA A 135 -19.64 -6.60 -1.29
CA ALA A 135 -20.31 -7.91 -1.17
C ALA A 135 -19.45 -8.93 -0.42
N VAL A 136 -18.15 -9.00 -0.74
CA VAL A 136 -17.17 -9.85 -0.02
C VAL A 136 -17.09 -9.46 1.45
N GLY A 137 -17.04 -8.17 1.74
CA GLY A 137 -17.04 -7.64 3.10
C GLY A 137 -18.29 -7.93 3.93
N GLY A 138 -19.47 -7.87 3.31
CA GLY A 138 -20.73 -8.15 3.99
C GLY A 138 -20.90 -9.63 4.32
N ASN A 139 -20.64 -10.51 3.35
CA ASN A 139 -20.63 -11.96 3.57
C ASN A 139 -19.87 -12.69 2.45
N MET A 140 -18.67 -13.17 2.75
CA MET A 140 -17.83 -13.90 1.79
C MET A 140 -18.49 -15.17 1.22
N GLN A 141 -19.25 -15.90 2.04
CA GLN A 141 -19.91 -17.14 1.61
C GLN A 141 -21.04 -16.83 0.64
N ALA A 142 -21.87 -15.82 0.95
CA ALA A 142 -22.95 -15.38 0.08
C ALA A 142 -22.40 -14.82 -1.24
N ALA A 143 -21.34 -14.00 -1.20
CA ALA A 143 -20.67 -13.49 -2.40
C ALA A 143 -20.18 -14.62 -3.30
N ARG A 144 -19.59 -15.69 -2.73
CA ARG A 144 -19.16 -16.85 -3.51
C ARG A 144 -20.33 -17.58 -4.17
N LEU A 145 -21.46 -17.72 -3.47
CA LEU A 145 -22.67 -18.36 -4.00
C LEU A 145 -23.33 -17.56 -5.13
N THR A 146 -23.14 -16.24 -5.17
CA THR A 146 -23.62 -15.37 -6.26
C THR A 146 -22.65 -15.28 -7.45
N GLY A 147 -21.59 -16.10 -7.46
CA GLY A 147 -20.63 -16.18 -8.58
C GLY A 147 -19.48 -15.18 -8.50
N ILE A 148 -19.36 -14.41 -7.41
CA ILE A 148 -18.22 -13.52 -7.20
C ILE A 148 -16.96 -14.35 -6.95
N LYS A 149 -15.94 -14.13 -7.78
CA LYS A 149 -14.60 -14.71 -7.59
C LYS A 149 -13.90 -14.01 -6.42
N VAL A 150 -14.22 -14.41 -5.19
CA VAL A 150 -13.69 -13.82 -3.95
C VAL A 150 -12.16 -13.72 -3.97
N TRP A 151 -11.49 -14.76 -4.47
CA TRP A 151 -10.03 -14.80 -4.57
C TRP A 151 -9.44 -13.66 -5.42
N LEU A 152 -10.11 -13.26 -6.52
CA LEU A 152 -9.68 -12.12 -7.34
C LEU A 152 -9.85 -10.80 -6.60
N VAL A 153 -10.93 -10.66 -5.83
CA VAL A 153 -11.19 -9.47 -5.03
C VAL A 153 -10.09 -9.31 -3.98
N LEU A 154 -9.77 -10.39 -3.26
CA LEU A 154 -8.70 -10.38 -2.26
C LEU A 154 -7.33 -10.07 -2.89
N LEU A 155 -6.96 -10.74 -3.99
CA LEU A 155 -5.71 -10.44 -4.70
C LEU A 155 -5.62 -8.96 -5.11
N PHE A 156 -6.70 -8.41 -5.68
CA PHE A 156 -6.74 -7.00 -6.06
C PHE A 156 -6.56 -6.09 -4.84
N VAL A 157 -7.29 -6.34 -3.77
CA VAL A 157 -7.31 -5.48 -2.58
C VAL A 157 -5.94 -5.45 -1.88
N TYR A 158 -5.28 -6.60 -1.71
CA TYR A 158 -3.94 -6.66 -1.15
C TYR A 158 -2.85 -6.20 -2.14
N GLY A 159 -2.98 -6.51 -3.43
CA GLY A 159 -2.07 -6.01 -4.47
C GLY A 159 -2.09 -4.49 -4.57
N MET A 160 -3.28 -3.87 -4.54
CA MET A 160 -3.43 -2.41 -4.49
C MET A 160 -2.86 -1.83 -3.19
N SER A 161 -3.04 -2.50 -2.05
CA SER A 161 -2.41 -2.08 -0.79
C SER A 161 -0.89 -2.00 -0.92
N GLY A 162 -0.28 -3.08 -1.42
CA GLY A 162 1.16 -3.16 -1.61
C GLY A 162 1.68 -2.16 -2.66
N LEU A 163 0.97 -1.98 -3.77
CA LEU A 163 1.32 -0.99 -4.79
C LEU A 163 1.30 0.44 -4.22
N LEU A 164 0.28 0.79 -3.46
CA LEU A 164 0.16 2.12 -2.85
C LEU A 164 1.17 2.33 -1.72
N SER A 165 1.53 1.28 -0.96
CA SER A 165 2.67 1.32 -0.04
C SER A 165 3.99 1.52 -0.77
N GLY A 166 4.18 0.89 -1.93
CA GLY A 166 5.32 1.12 -2.81
C GLY A 166 5.43 2.57 -3.26
N LEU A 167 4.29 3.17 -3.67
CA LEU A 167 4.22 4.58 -4.02
C LEU A 167 4.55 5.48 -2.82
N GLY A 168 4.02 5.17 -1.64
CA GLY A 168 4.37 5.85 -0.39
C GLY A 168 5.87 5.77 -0.09
N GLY A 169 6.50 4.61 -0.37
CA GLY A 169 7.93 4.41 -0.19
C GLY A 169 8.75 5.30 -1.11
N VAL A 170 8.38 5.39 -2.39
CA VAL A 170 8.99 6.32 -3.36
C VAL A 170 8.82 7.77 -2.92
N MET A 171 7.62 8.16 -2.47
CA MET A 171 7.33 9.52 -2.02
C MET A 171 8.16 9.91 -0.79
N SER A 172 8.27 9.02 0.19
CA SER A 172 9.10 9.23 1.38
C SER A 172 10.59 9.28 1.05
N ALA A 173 11.08 8.34 0.23
CA ALA A 173 12.47 8.30 -0.20
C ALA A 173 12.86 9.56 -1.00
N SER A 174 11.97 10.00 -1.89
CA SER A 174 12.13 11.23 -2.68
C SER A 174 12.26 12.46 -1.78
N ARG A 175 11.38 12.58 -0.78
CA ARG A 175 11.37 13.71 0.14
C ARG A 175 12.61 13.77 1.06
N LEU A 176 13.19 12.62 1.38
CA LEU A 176 14.31 12.51 2.33
C LEU A 176 15.66 12.33 1.64
N TYR A 177 15.70 12.15 0.31
CA TYR A 177 16.87 11.70 -0.46
C TYR A 177 17.53 10.44 0.13
N SER A 178 16.76 9.67 0.91
CA SER A 178 17.26 8.60 1.73
C SER A 178 16.17 7.65 2.18
N ALA A 179 16.56 6.40 2.46
CA ALA A 179 15.69 5.39 3.02
C ALA A 179 16.47 4.44 3.93
N ASN A 180 15.81 3.90 4.95
CA ASN A 180 16.37 2.88 5.84
C ASN A 180 15.30 1.85 6.21
N GLY A 181 15.72 0.75 6.85
CA GLY A 181 14.83 -0.36 7.23
C GLY A 181 13.73 0.02 8.22
N ASN A 182 13.86 1.15 8.94
CA ASN A 182 12.84 1.66 9.88
C ASN A 182 11.86 2.63 9.25
N LEU A 183 12.00 2.97 7.98
CA LEU A 183 11.04 3.84 7.33
C LEU A 183 9.64 3.18 7.36
N GLY A 184 8.61 3.96 7.70
CA GLY A 184 7.23 3.47 7.79
C GLY A 184 6.85 2.67 9.05
N VAL A 185 7.67 2.65 10.12
CA VAL A 185 7.23 2.11 11.43
C VAL A 185 5.96 2.82 11.89
N GLY A 186 4.92 2.06 12.26
CA GLY A 186 3.70 2.60 12.84
C GLY A 186 2.69 3.15 11.81
N TYR A 187 3.09 3.27 10.54
CA TYR A 187 2.20 3.78 9.49
C TYR A 187 1.02 2.83 9.26
N GLU A 188 1.20 1.54 9.50
CA GLU A 188 0.11 0.56 9.53
C GLU A 188 -0.96 0.91 10.57
N LEU A 189 -0.56 1.32 11.79
CA LEU A 189 -1.48 1.68 12.86
C LEU A 189 -2.16 3.02 12.57
N ASP A 190 -1.41 4.01 12.08
CA ASP A 190 -1.96 5.31 11.69
C ASP A 190 -2.98 5.16 10.55
N ALA A 191 -2.68 4.33 9.56
CA ALA A 191 -3.58 4.09 8.44
C ALA A 191 -4.82 3.31 8.86
N ILE A 192 -4.71 2.36 9.80
CA ILE A 192 -5.86 1.68 10.40
C ILE A 192 -6.72 2.68 11.16
N ALA A 193 -6.11 3.51 12.01
CA ALA A 193 -6.80 4.54 12.79
C ALA A 193 -7.55 5.53 11.89
N ALA A 194 -6.91 6.04 10.83
CA ALA A 194 -7.55 6.94 9.86
C ALA A 194 -8.77 6.31 9.16
N VAL A 195 -8.69 5.02 8.81
CA VAL A 195 -9.80 4.32 8.14
C VAL A 195 -10.98 4.07 9.07
N ILE A 196 -10.71 3.70 10.32
CA ILE A 196 -11.74 3.43 11.33
C ILE A 196 -12.39 4.73 11.79
N LEU A 197 -11.59 5.75 12.09
CA LEU A 197 -12.08 7.10 12.37
C LEU A 197 -12.82 7.68 11.16
N GLY A 198 -12.54 7.20 9.95
CA GLY A 198 -13.31 7.51 8.75
C GLY A 198 -14.66 6.78 8.63
N GLY A 199 -15.06 5.99 9.62
CA GLY A 199 -16.33 5.26 9.66
C GLY A 199 -16.35 3.94 8.88
N THR A 200 -15.18 3.34 8.59
CA THR A 200 -15.12 2.00 7.98
C THR A 200 -15.18 0.93 9.06
N SER A 201 -16.05 -0.07 8.89
CA SER A 201 -16.26 -1.15 9.86
C SER A 201 -15.14 -2.21 9.82
N PHE A 202 -14.64 -2.63 10.99
CA PHE A 202 -13.72 -3.77 11.14
C PHE A 202 -14.27 -5.09 10.59
N VAL A 203 -15.59 -5.26 10.63
CA VAL A 203 -16.26 -6.49 10.18
C VAL A 203 -16.38 -6.53 8.64
N GLY A 204 -16.08 -5.41 7.95
CA GLY A 204 -16.20 -5.27 6.52
C GLY A 204 -17.56 -4.78 6.05
N GLY A 205 -17.69 -4.58 4.74
CA GLY A 205 -18.95 -4.26 4.05
C GLY A 205 -19.49 -2.83 4.23
N ILE A 206 -18.92 -2.03 5.13
CA ILE A 206 -19.36 -0.66 5.40
C ILE A 206 -18.15 0.28 5.48
N GLY A 207 -18.18 1.37 4.72
CA GLY A 207 -17.15 2.42 4.76
C GLY A 207 -17.03 3.16 3.43
N THR A 208 -16.32 4.30 3.44
CA THR A 208 -16.08 5.10 2.23
C THR A 208 -14.69 5.72 2.26
N ILE A 209 -14.09 5.91 1.08
CA ILE A 209 -12.78 6.59 0.96
C ILE A 209 -12.88 8.05 1.40
N THR A 210 -14.00 8.72 1.10
CA THR A 210 -14.26 10.09 1.57
C THR A 210 -14.33 10.17 3.09
N GLY A 211 -14.85 9.13 3.75
CA GLY A 211 -14.84 9.02 5.20
C GLY A 211 -13.42 8.93 5.75
N THR A 212 -12.60 8.02 5.21
CA THR A 212 -11.17 7.89 5.57
C THR A 212 -10.40 9.21 5.39
N LEU A 213 -10.71 10.00 4.35
CA LEU A 213 -10.02 11.26 4.10
C LEU A 213 -10.37 12.35 5.12
N VAL A 214 -11.63 12.43 5.53
CA VAL A 214 -12.14 13.55 6.35
C VAL A 214 -12.10 13.25 7.85
N GLY A 215 -12.20 11.98 8.26
CA GLY A 215 -12.35 11.56 9.66
C GLY A 215 -13.70 11.97 10.22
N ARG A 216 -14.68 11.05 10.22
CA ARG A 216 -16.09 11.33 10.53
C ARG A 216 -16.57 10.61 11.78
#